data_AF-X0Y9H7-F1
#
_entry.id   AF-X0Y9H7-F1
#
_cell.length_a   1.000
_cell.length_b   1.000
_cell.length_c   1.000
_cell.angle_alpha   90.00
_cell.angle_beta   90.00
_cell.angle_gamma   90.00
#
_symmetry.space_group_name_H-M   'P 1'
#
loop_
_entity.id
_entity.type
_entity.pdbx_description
1 polymer ?
#
loop_
_entity_poly.entity_id
_entity_poly.type
_entity_poly.pdbx_seq_one_letter_code
_entity_poly.pdbx_strand_id
1 'polypeptide(L)' 'MEKCNGWTNYATWRVNLEILSDMEFDEQVSADYLEDLVEDCVFTNAVVKDCLAADYARAFIAQVNFHEIAESINIELQTN' A
#
# COMPACT_ATOMS: atom_id res chain seq x y z
N MET A 1 -2.19 20.46 -3.11
CA MET A 1 -2.66 19.28 -2.35
C MET A 1 -1.94 19.29 -1.02
N GLU A 2 -2.68 19.27 0.08
CA GLU A 2 -2.09 19.13 1.41
C GLU A 2 -1.58 17.70 1.57
N LYS A 3 -0.34 17.54 2.04
CA LYS A 3 0.21 16.21 2.36
C LYS A 3 -0.54 15.62 3.55
N CYS A 4 -0.92 14.35 3.48
CA CYS A 4 -1.56 13.64 4.58
C CYS A 4 -0.49 12.95 5.43
N ASN A 5 -0.14 13.53 6.58
CA ASN A 5 0.88 12.97 7.49
C ASN A 5 2.21 12.65 6.80
N GLY A 6 2.66 13.52 5.90
CA GLY A 6 3.91 13.35 5.14
C GLY A 6 3.76 12.70 3.77
N TRP A 7 2.64 12.00 3.51
CA TRP A 7 2.36 11.29 2.26
C TRP A 7 1.61 12.13 1.23
N THR A 8 1.71 11.76 -0.05
CA THR A 8 1.07 12.50 -1.16
C THR A 8 -0.45 12.56 -1.05
N ASN A 9 -1.11 11.54 -0.50
CA ASN A 9 -2.54 11.54 -0.27
C ASN A 9 -2.96 10.61 0.89
N TYR A 10 -4.25 10.67 1.23
CA TYR A 10 -4.83 9.89 2.33
C TYR A 10 -4.75 8.38 2.10
N ALA A 11 -5.04 7.89 0.89
CA ALA A 11 -5.02 6.46 0.58
C ALA A 11 -3.61 5.89 0.76
N THR A 12 -2.61 6.62 0.29
CA THR A 12 -1.18 6.26 0.41
C THR A 12 -0.77 6.15 1.87
N TRP A 13 -1.10 7.15 2.69
CA TRP A 13 -0.82 7.10 4.13
C TRP A 13 -1.49 5.90 4.81
N ARG A 14 -2.77 5.65 4.51
CA ARG A 14 -3.54 4.57 5.16
C ARG A 14 -3.03 3.20 4.78
N VAL A 15 -2.77 2.94 3.50
CA VAL A 15 -2.25 1.64 3.06
C VAL A 15 -0.85 1.39 3.61
N ASN A 16 0.02 2.41 3.65
CA ASN A 16 1.30 2.29 4.32
C ASN A 16 1.12 1.93 5.80
N LEU A 17 0.32 2.69 6.56
CA LEU A 17 0.18 2.52 8.00
C LEU A 17 -0.52 1.21 8.41
N GLU A 18 -1.48 0.73 7.63
CA GLU A 18 -2.37 -0.36 8.07
C GLU A 18 -2.02 -1.73 7.49
N ILE A 19 -1.24 -1.77 6.41
CA ILE A 19 -0.91 -3.01 5.73
C ILE A 19 0.61 -3.20 5.68
N LEU A 20 1.35 -2.17 5.24
CA LEU A 20 2.76 -2.34 4.87
C LEU A 20 3.75 -2.01 5.99
N SER A 21 3.44 -1.11 6.93
CA SER A 21 4.41 -0.63 7.93
C SER A 21 4.80 -1.68 8.97
N ASP A 22 3.94 -2.68 9.19
CA ASP A 22 4.21 -3.78 10.12
C ASP A 22 4.88 -4.99 9.43
N MET A 23 5.15 -4.89 8.12
CA MET A 23 5.84 -5.92 7.35
C MET A 23 7.35 -5.66 7.34
N GLU A 24 8.14 -6.72 7.50
CA GLU A 24 9.58 -6.67 7.30
C GLU A 24 9.91 -6.96 5.83
N PHE A 25 10.73 -6.08 5.24
CA PHE A 25 11.26 -6.24 3.89
C PHE A 25 12.78 -6.36 4.00
N ASP A 26 13.35 -7.44 3.45
CA ASP A 26 14.80 -7.68 3.48
C ASP A 26 15.51 -7.29 2.17
N GLU A 27 14.73 -6.99 1.14
CA GLU A 27 15.21 -6.68 -0.20
C GLU A 27 14.45 -5.49 -0.79
N GLN A 28 15.01 -4.87 -1.84
CA GLN A 28 14.35 -3.75 -2.50
C GLN A 28 12.99 -4.18 -3.08
N VAL A 29 11.98 -3.36 -2.84
CA VAL A 29 10.61 -3.58 -3.33
C VAL A 29 10.27 -2.65 -4.49
N SER A 30 9.43 -3.13 -5.40
CA SER A 30 8.85 -2.31 -6.47
C SER A 30 7.43 -1.86 -6.11
N ALA A 31 6.94 -0.81 -6.77
CA ALA A 31 5.56 -0.35 -6.62
C ALA A 31 4.56 -1.46 -6.98
N ASP A 32 4.77 -2.13 -8.12
CA ASP A 32 3.91 -3.23 -8.60
C ASP A 32 3.85 -4.37 -7.58
N TYR A 33 4.98 -4.74 -6.96
CA TYR A 33 5.01 -5.77 -5.93
C TYR A 33 4.17 -5.38 -4.70
N LEU A 34 4.25 -4.13 -4.26
CA LEU A 34 3.47 -3.65 -3.13
C LEU A 34 1.97 -3.54 -3.46
N GLU A 35 1.63 -3.18 -4.69
CA GLU A 35 0.24 -3.17 -5.15
C GLU A 35 -0.36 -4.58 -5.11
N ASP A 36 0.32 -5.56 -5.70
CA ASP A 36 -0.08 -6.97 -5.69
C ASP A 36 -0.20 -7.50 -4.25
N LEU A 37 0.78 -7.20 -3.39
CA LEU A 37 0.78 -7.61 -1.98
C LEU A 37 -0.42 -7.03 -1.22
N VAL A 38 -0.75 -5.76 -1.44
CA VAL A 38 -1.91 -5.10 -0.82
C VAL A 38 -3.21 -5.68 -1.35
N GLU A 39 -3.32 -5.95 -2.64
CA GLU A 39 -4.48 -6.64 -3.21
C GLU A 39 -4.66 -8.02 -2.56
N ASP A 40 -3.58 -8.80 -2.43
CA ASP A 40 -3.63 -10.12 -1.82
C ASP A 40 -4.06 -10.06 -0.35
N CYS A 41 -3.52 -9.11 0.43
CA CYS A 41 -3.92 -8.89 1.82
C CYS A 41 -5.41 -8.54 1.96
N VAL A 42 -5.95 -7.72 1.05
CA VAL A 42 -7.33 -7.25 1.10
C VAL A 42 -8.33 -8.27 0.56
N PHE A 43 -7.96 -9.06 -0.47
CA PHE A 43 -8.92 -9.90 -1.19
C PHE A 43 -8.79 -11.40 -0.93
N THR A 44 -7.65 -11.91 -0.47
CA THR A 44 -7.43 -13.37 -0.43
C THR A 44 -8.29 -14.07 0.62
N ASN A 45 -8.68 -13.41 1.72
CA ASN A 45 -9.52 -14.02 2.77
C ASN A 45 -10.47 -13.04 3.51
N ALA A 46 -10.50 -11.75 3.16
CA ALA A 46 -11.28 -10.76 3.92
C ALA A 46 -12.63 -10.40 3.27
N VAL A 47 -12.74 -10.45 1.94
CA VAL A 47 -13.93 -9.99 1.20
C VAL A 47 -14.24 -10.94 0.05
N VAL A 48 -15.53 -11.19 -0.22
CA VAL A 48 -15.95 -11.90 -1.44
C VAL A 48 -15.53 -11.04 -2.65
N LYS A 49 -14.69 -11.60 -3.52
CA LYS A 49 -14.03 -10.87 -4.62
C LYS A 49 -14.98 -10.08 -5.53
N ASP A 50 -16.19 -10.59 -5.76
CA ASP A 50 -17.18 -9.99 -6.65
C ASP A 50 -18.36 -9.40 -5.86
N CYS A 51 -18.07 -8.48 -4.93
CA CYS A 51 -19.10 -7.74 -4.21
C CYS A 51 -18.79 -6.24 -4.12
N LEU A 52 -19.82 -5.44 -3.81
CA LEU A 52 -19.70 -3.98 -3.73
C LEU A 52 -18.60 -3.50 -2.77
N ALA A 53 -18.36 -4.23 -1.67
CA ALA A 53 -17.27 -3.91 -0.75
C ALA A 53 -15.90 -4.09 -1.40
N ALA A 54 -15.72 -5.11 -2.25
CA ALA A 54 -14.49 -5.32 -3.00
C ALA A 54 -14.26 -4.20 -4.03
N ASP A 55 -15.32 -3.71 -4.68
CA ASP A 55 -15.21 -2.60 -5.62
C ASP A 55 -14.80 -1.29 -4.95
N TYR A 56 -15.35 -1.00 -3.76
CA TYR A 56 -14.88 0.13 -2.96
C TYR A 56 -13.43 -0.01 -2.53
N ALA A 57 -13.00 -1.22 -2.14
CA ALA A 57 -11.60 -1.48 -1.80
C ALA A 57 -10.68 -1.26 -3.01
N ARG A 58 -11.02 -1.77 -4.19
CA ARG A 58 -10.26 -1.52 -5.44
C ARG A 58 -10.18 -0.03 -5.77
N ALA A 59 -11.29 0.70 -5.65
CA ALA A 59 -11.32 2.14 -5.91
C ALA A 59 -10.46 2.95 -4.92
N PHE A 60 -10.29 2.45 -3.69
CA PHE A 60 -9.40 3.03 -2.71
C PHE A 60 -7.93 2.70 -3.01
N ILE A 61 -7.62 1.42 -3.31
CA ILE A 61 -6.28 0.95 -3.69
C ILE A 61 -5.79 1.70 -4.93
N ALA A 62 -6.64 1.93 -5.94
CA ALA A 62 -6.30 2.66 -7.15
C ALA A 62 -5.88 4.14 -6.94
N GLN A 63 -6.08 4.69 -5.74
CA GLN A 63 -5.63 6.05 -5.38
C GLN A 63 -4.27 6.06 -4.66
N VAL A 64 -3.72 4.89 -4.34
CA VAL A 64 -2.47 4.76 -3.60
C VAL A 64 -1.29 5.07 -4.52
N ASN A 65 -0.34 5.84 -4.02
CA ASN A 65 0.94 6.05 -4.69
C ASN A 65 1.96 5.01 -4.23
N PHE A 66 1.92 3.82 -4.84
CA PHE A 66 2.83 2.72 -4.48
C PHE A 66 4.30 3.02 -4.74
N HIS A 67 4.61 3.92 -5.69
CA HIS A 67 5.98 4.37 -5.93
C HIS A 67 6.57 5.12 -4.73
N GLU A 68 5.78 5.97 -4.08
CA GLU A 68 6.22 6.71 -2.89
C GLU A 68 6.47 5.77 -1.70
N ILE A 69 5.60 4.76 -1.52
CA ILE A 69 5.77 3.77 -0.46
C ILE A 69 7.03 2.92 -0.71
N ALA A 70 7.20 2.42 -1.94
CA ALA A 70 8.39 1.64 -2.31
C ALA A 70 9.68 2.45 -2.11
N GLU A 71 9.70 3.73 -2.49
CA GLU A 71 10.84 4.61 -2.25
C GLU A 71 11.14 4.75 -0.76
N SER A 72 10.11 4.96 0.09
CA SER A 72 10.29 5.06 1.55
C SER A 72 10.91 3.80 2.15
N ILE A 73 10.37 2.61 1.82
CA ILE A 73 10.89 1.32 2.30
C ILE A 73 12.33 1.10 1.83
N ASN A 74 12.61 1.37 0.55
CA ASN A 74 13.95 1.18 -0.01
C ASN A 74 14.99 2.13 0.56
N ILE A 75 14.59 3.35 0.97
CA ILE A 75 15.47 4.28 1.70
C ILE A 75 15.77 3.72 3.09
N GLU A 76 14.75 3.28 3.83
CA GLU A 76 14.94 2.68 5.17
C GLU A 76 15.88 1.47 5.13
N LEU A 77 15.73 0.60 4.13
CA LEU A 77 16.62 -0.54 3.87
C LEU A 77 18.08 -0.16 3.61
N GLN A 78 18.34 0.99 3.00
CA GLN A 78 19.71 1.47 2.75
C GLN A 78 20.33 2.15 3.97
N THR A 79 19.50 2.51 4.96
CA THR A 79 19.93 3.26 6.14
C THR A 79 20.09 2.36 7.39
N ASN A 80 19.60 1.13 7.32
CA ASN A 80 19.79 0.05 8.30
C ASN A 80 20.97 -0.86 7.92
#